data_AF-A0A522EQQ5-F1
#
_entry.id   AF-A0A522EQQ5-F1
#
_cell.length_a   1.000
_cell.length_b   1.000
_cell.length_c   1.000
_cell.angle_alpha   90.00
_cell.angle_beta   90.00
_cell.angle_gamma   90.00
#
_symmetry.space_group_name_H-M   'P 1'
#
loop_
_entity.id
_entity.type
_entity.pdbx_description
1 polymer ?
#
loop_
_entity_poly.entity_id
_entity_poly.type
_entity_poly.pdbx_seq_one_letter_code
_entity_poly.pdbx_strand_id
1 'polypeptide(L)'
;MIDPQELANRYVEVWNERDAKQRRQQIAALWVTNGTHYVGTREARGYEELEQRIIGSHEKNVAQAGNRFRAVRDACALRDVVTFHWEMLAGHDDTVLAVGLEFLVLDTDGRIVTDYQFVPGQAQPLTRG
;
A
#
# COMPACT_ATOMS: atom_id res chain seq x y z
N MET A 1 2.93 -21.11 1.62
CA MET A 1 2.72 -20.32 0.40
C MET A 1 1.68 -19.27 0.74
N ILE A 2 2.00 -17.99 0.55
CA ILE A 2 1.06 -16.90 0.88
C ILE A 2 -0.06 -16.88 -0.16
N ASP A 3 -1.29 -16.62 0.26
CA ASP A 3 -2.37 -16.29 -0.66
C ASP A 3 -2.17 -14.82 -1.10
N PRO A 4 -1.91 -14.53 -2.39
CA PRO A 4 -1.63 -13.18 -2.83
C PRO A 4 -2.82 -12.23 -2.65
N GLN A 5 -4.05 -12.73 -2.77
CA GLN A 5 -5.22 -11.89 -2.60
C GLN A 5 -5.47 -11.55 -1.14
N GLU A 6 -5.23 -12.50 -0.25
CA GLU A 6 -5.31 -12.23 1.19
C GLU A 6 -4.23 -11.23 1.63
N LEU A 7 -3.01 -11.34 1.09
CA LEU A 7 -1.96 -10.33 1.32
C LEU A 7 -2.40 -8.95 0.81
N ALA A 8 -2.95 -8.87 -0.40
CA ALA A 8 -3.42 -7.62 -0.99
C ALA A 8 -4.53 -6.97 -0.15
N ASN A 9 -5.48 -7.77 0.35
CA ASN A 9 -6.56 -7.28 1.22
C ASN A 9 -5.99 -6.71 2.52
N ARG A 10 -5.12 -7.46 3.22
CA ARG A 10 -4.45 -6.99 4.45
C ARG A 10 -3.61 -5.74 4.21
N TYR A 11 -2.96 -5.64 3.05
CA TYR A 11 -2.20 -4.46 2.66
C TYR A 11 -3.10 -3.21 2.59
N VAL A 12 -4.21 -3.26 1.85
CA VAL A 12 -5.12 -2.10 1.71
C VAL A 12 -5.83 -1.74 3.02
N GLU A 13 -6.04 -2.69 3.93
CA GLU A 13 -6.61 -2.44 5.26
C GLU A 13 -5.78 -1.42 6.05
N VAL A 14 -4.44 -1.51 5.99
CA VAL A 14 -3.55 -0.57 6.68
C VAL A 14 -3.81 0.89 6.29
N TRP A 15 -4.12 1.12 5.02
CA TRP A 15 -4.40 2.46 4.50
C TRP A 15 -5.77 2.99 4.95
N ASN A 16 -6.69 2.10 5.29
CA ASN A 16 -8.01 2.42 5.82
C ASN A 16 -8.04 2.49 7.36
N GLU A 17 -7.00 2.03 8.06
CA GLU A 17 -6.97 1.89 9.52
C GLU A 17 -6.93 3.23 10.25
N ARG A 18 -7.92 3.44 11.13
CA ARG A 18 -8.10 4.67 11.93
C ARG A 18 -7.41 4.58 13.28
N ASP A 19 -7.32 3.38 13.87
CA ASP A 19 -6.68 3.19 15.16
C ASP A 19 -5.15 3.12 15.01
N ALA A 20 -4.45 4.02 15.72
CA ALA A 20 -3.00 4.13 15.61
C ALA A 20 -2.24 2.89 16.12
N LYS A 21 -2.77 2.21 17.14
CA LYS A 21 -2.14 1.00 17.68
C LYS A 21 -2.31 -0.17 16.71
N GLN A 22 -3.51 -0.35 16.18
CA GLN A 22 -3.80 -1.38 15.18
C GLN A 22 -2.99 -1.16 13.91
N ARG A 23 -2.87 0.08 13.43
CA ARG A 23 -2.04 0.40 12.26
C ARG A 23 -0.59 -0.01 12.45
N ARG A 24 0.03 0.31 13.60
CA ARG A 24 1.41 -0.13 13.90
C ARG A 24 1.55 -1.64 13.92
N GLN A 25 0.57 -2.35 14.49
CA GLN A 25 0.57 -3.81 14.51
C GLN A 25 0.47 -4.39 13.10
N GLN A 26 -0.41 -3.84 12.26
CA GLN A 26 -0.56 -4.29 10.88
C GLN A 26 0.70 -4.00 10.05
N ILE A 27 1.32 -2.82 10.22
CA ILE A 27 2.61 -2.49 9.59
C ILE A 27 3.68 -3.52 9.98
N ALA A 28 3.84 -3.82 11.28
CA ALA A 28 4.82 -4.80 11.75
C ALA A 28 4.51 -6.25 11.34
N ALA A 29 3.25 -6.54 11.00
CA ALA A 29 2.81 -7.85 10.51
C ALA A 29 2.97 -8.01 8.98
N LEU A 30 3.11 -6.90 8.25
CA LEU A 30 3.24 -6.89 6.79
C LEU A 30 4.67 -6.65 6.33
N TRP A 31 5.37 -5.67 6.90
CA TRP A 31 6.74 -5.34 6.51
C TRP A 31 7.77 -5.97 7.45
N VAL A 32 9.00 -6.16 6.93
CA VAL A 32 10.18 -6.36 7.77
C VAL A 32 10.58 -5.04 8.44
N THR A 33 11.37 -5.10 9.52
CA THR A 33 11.74 -3.90 10.33
C THR A 33 12.38 -2.77 9.52
N ASN A 34 13.12 -3.10 8.46
CA ASN A 34 13.76 -2.13 7.56
C ASN A 34 13.16 -2.16 6.15
N GLY A 35 11.90 -2.58 6.02
CA GLY A 35 11.21 -2.62 4.74
C GLY A 35 11.04 -1.21 4.15
N THR A 36 10.98 -1.11 2.83
CA THR A 36 10.89 0.17 2.12
C THR A 36 9.61 0.26 1.30
N HIS A 37 9.07 1.47 1.20
CA HIS A 37 7.97 1.83 0.30
C HIS A 37 8.39 2.95 -0.63
N TYR A 38 8.16 2.78 -1.93
CA TYR A 38 8.48 3.73 -2.98
C TYR A 38 7.22 4.16 -3.72
N VAL A 39 7.03 5.47 -3.88
CA VAL A 39 5.96 6.03 -4.72
C VAL A 39 6.39 7.38 -5.30
N GLY A 40 6.32 7.54 -6.61
CA GLY A 40 6.76 8.78 -7.25
C GLY A 40 8.24 9.07 -6.94
N THR A 41 8.52 10.20 -6.28
CA THR A 41 9.87 10.55 -5.79
C THR A 41 10.03 10.36 -4.28
N ARG A 42 9.05 9.74 -3.62
CA ARG A 42 9.04 9.52 -2.17
C ARG A 42 9.54 8.14 -1.84
N GLU A 43 10.25 8.06 -0.73
CA GLU A 43 10.70 6.84 -0.07
C GLU A 43 10.29 6.92 1.39
N ALA A 44 9.86 5.78 1.95
CA ALA A 44 9.67 5.58 3.37
C ALA A 44 10.37 4.27 3.77
N ARG A 45 11.22 4.32 4.79
CA ARG A 45 12.01 3.18 5.26
C ARG A 45 11.75 2.89 6.74
N GLY A 46 11.46 1.62 7.02
CA GLY A 46 11.19 1.13 8.37
C GLY A 46 9.84 1.59 8.91
N TYR A 47 9.43 1.00 10.03
CA TYR A 47 8.06 1.13 10.52
C TYR A 47 7.61 2.57 10.80
N GLU A 48 8.51 3.44 11.28
CA GLU A 48 8.18 4.82 11.60
C GLU A 48 7.85 5.63 10.34
N GLU A 49 8.72 5.62 9.33
CA GLU A 49 8.48 6.35 8.09
C GLU A 49 7.30 5.76 7.31
N LEU A 50 7.14 4.43 7.33
CA LEU A 50 5.97 3.76 6.77
C LEU A 50 4.68 4.24 7.45
N GLU A 51 4.65 4.30 8.79
CA GLU A 51 3.50 4.80 9.52
C GLU A 51 3.18 6.25 9.13
N GLN A 52 4.18 7.14 9.05
CA GLN A 52 3.99 8.54 8.63
C GLN A 52 3.44 8.65 7.20
N ARG A 53 3.96 7.84 6.28
CA ARG A 53 3.50 7.77 4.89
C ARG A 53 2.04 7.32 4.79
N ILE A 54 1.64 6.36 5.62
CA ILE A 54 0.27 5.85 5.69
C ILE A 54 -0.66 6.89 6.31
N ILE A 55 -0.28 7.49 7.45
CA ILE A 55 -1.05 8.55 8.12
C ILE A 55 -1.33 9.70 7.16
N GLY A 56 -0.30 10.20 6.46
CA GLY A 56 -0.48 11.33 5.53
C GLY A 56 -1.45 11.03 4.39
N SER A 57 -1.53 9.77 3.93
CA SER A 57 -2.54 9.36 2.96
C SER A 57 -3.92 9.19 3.59
N HIS A 58 -3.98 8.55 4.76
CA HIS A 58 -5.20 8.25 5.48
C HIS A 58 -5.95 9.51 5.89
N GLU A 59 -5.26 10.49 6.48
CA GLU A 59 -5.87 11.74 6.93
C GLU A 59 -6.56 12.46 5.77
N LYS A 60 -5.85 12.62 4.66
CA LYS A 60 -6.36 13.32 3.47
C LYS A 60 -7.51 12.56 2.81
N ASN A 61 -7.31 11.28 2.51
CA ASN A 61 -8.21 10.53 1.64
C ASN A 61 -9.35 9.86 2.40
N VAL A 62 -9.08 9.31 3.59
CA VAL A 62 -10.06 8.52 4.35
C VAL A 62 -10.75 9.36 5.42
N ALA A 63 -9.98 10.04 6.27
CA ALA A 63 -10.56 10.77 7.39
C ALA A 63 -11.28 12.05 6.95
N GLN A 64 -10.67 12.84 6.06
CA GLN A 64 -11.22 14.12 5.59
C GLN A 64 -12.18 13.96 4.40
N ALA A 65 -11.76 13.23 3.36
CA ALA A 65 -12.58 13.06 2.16
C ALA A 65 -13.57 11.88 2.23
N GLY A 66 -13.48 11.04 3.26
CA GLY A 66 -14.38 9.90 3.45
C GLY A 66 -14.18 8.75 2.46
N ASN A 67 -13.12 8.75 1.65
CA ASN A 67 -12.85 7.70 0.67
C ASN A 67 -12.43 6.39 1.34
N ARG A 68 -12.46 5.29 0.59
CA ARG A 68 -11.95 3.98 1.02
C ARG A 68 -11.01 3.39 -0.02
N PHE A 69 -10.02 2.63 0.42
CA PHE A 69 -9.17 1.84 -0.47
C PHE A 69 -9.64 0.38 -0.53
N ARG A 70 -9.55 -0.23 -1.71
CA ARG A 70 -9.87 -1.63 -1.97
C ARG A 70 -8.78 -2.26 -2.83
N ALA A 71 -8.42 -3.51 -2.54
CA ALA A 71 -7.64 -4.35 -3.44
C ALA A 71 -8.56 -4.93 -4.52
N VAL A 72 -8.16 -4.79 -5.78
CA VAL A 72 -8.82 -5.45 -6.90
C VAL A 72 -8.59 -6.96 -6.77
N ARG A 73 -9.53 -7.75 -7.28
CA ARG A 73 -9.48 -9.23 -7.23
C ARG A 73 -8.61 -9.80 -8.34
N ASP A 74 -7.39 -9.32 -8.45
CA ASP A 74 -6.42 -9.69 -9.48
C ASP A 74 -5.01 -9.93 -8.93
N ALA A 75 -4.90 -10.11 -7.60
CA ALA A 75 -3.61 -10.33 -6.97
C ALA A 75 -2.96 -11.62 -7.49
N CYS A 76 -1.69 -11.50 -7.88
CA CYS A 76 -0.91 -12.58 -8.46
C CYS A 76 0.43 -12.69 -7.75
N ALA A 77 0.92 -13.92 -7.61
CA ALA A 77 2.25 -14.21 -7.07
C ALA A 77 3.14 -14.84 -8.13
N LEU A 78 4.40 -14.41 -8.19
CA LEU A 78 5.45 -15.06 -8.95
C LEU A 78 6.72 -15.10 -8.11
N ARG A 79 7.11 -16.29 -7.65
CA ARG A 79 8.22 -16.49 -6.70
C ARG A 79 7.97 -15.68 -5.41
N ASP A 80 8.90 -14.79 -5.08
CA ASP A 80 8.91 -13.88 -3.93
C ASP A 80 8.21 -12.54 -4.22
N VAL A 81 7.61 -12.39 -5.39
CA VAL A 81 6.91 -11.17 -5.79
C VAL A 81 5.40 -11.36 -5.75
N VAL A 82 4.68 -10.36 -5.23
CA VAL A 82 3.22 -10.25 -5.33
C VAL A 82 2.86 -8.92 -6.00
N THR A 83 1.89 -8.95 -6.92
CA THR A 83 1.37 -7.75 -7.57
C THR A 83 -0.15 -7.72 -7.53
N PHE A 84 -0.75 -6.54 -7.39
CA PHE A 84 -2.21 -6.36 -7.44
C PHE A 84 -2.56 -4.90 -7.75
N HIS A 85 -3.75 -4.67 -8.30
CA HIS A 85 -4.26 -3.30 -8.42
C HIS A 85 -5.02 -2.89 -7.15
N TRP A 86 -4.99 -1.60 -6.84
CA TRP A 86 -5.84 -1.00 -5.83
C TRP A 86 -6.69 0.12 -6.43
N GLU A 87 -7.82 0.36 -5.78
CA GLU A 87 -8.74 1.43 -6.12
C GLU A 87 -9.01 2.28 -4.89
N MET A 88 -9.07 3.59 -5.08
CA MET A 88 -9.67 4.51 -4.12
C MET A 88 -11.09 4.81 -4.57
N LEU A 89 -12.06 4.48 -3.73
CA LEU A 89 -13.49 4.62 -3.98
C LEU A 89 -14.05 5.80 -3.16
N ALA A 90 -15.00 6.53 -3.72
CA ALA A 90 -15.71 7.57 -2.98
C ALA A 90 -16.50 6.94 -1.81
N GLY A 91 -16.56 7.56 -0.64
CA GLY A 91 -17.13 6.94 0.56
C GLY A 91 -18.60 6.50 0.51
N HIS A 92 -19.36 7.05 -0.43
CA HIS A 92 -20.81 6.96 -0.49
C HIS A 92 -21.33 5.99 -1.57
N ASP A 93 -20.48 5.59 -2.51
CA ASP A 93 -20.80 4.65 -3.59
C ASP A 93 -19.53 3.91 -4.08
N ASP A 94 -19.62 3.16 -5.18
CA ASP A 94 -18.48 2.44 -5.79
C ASP A 94 -17.76 3.26 -6.88
N THR A 95 -17.93 4.59 -6.92
CA THR A 95 -17.23 5.44 -7.90
C THR A 95 -15.72 5.39 -7.64
N VAL A 96 -14.97 4.94 -8.65
CA VAL A 96 -13.50 4.88 -8.62
C VAL A 96 -12.92 6.28 -8.86
N LEU A 97 -12.19 6.80 -7.87
CA LEU A 97 -11.55 8.11 -7.88
C LEU A 97 -10.07 8.05 -8.28
N ALA A 98 -9.40 6.95 -7.96
CA ALA A 98 -8.01 6.69 -8.34
C ALA A 98 -7.75 5.20 -8.41
N VAL A 99 -6.75 4.83 -9.20
CA VAL A 99 -6.25 3.46 -9.33
C VAL A 99 -4.73 3.46 -9.20
N GLY A 100 -4.18 2.33 -8.78
CA GLY A 100 -2.74 2.09 -8.81
C GLY A 100 -2.42 0.60 -8.85
N LEU A 101 -1.13 0.31 -8.91
CA LEU A 101 -0.56 -1.03 -8.93
C LEU A 101 0.47 -1.11 -7.80
N GLU A 102 0.38 -2.15 -6.98
CA GLU A 102 1.46 -2.52 -6.07
C GLU A 102 2.32 -3.63 -6.65
N PHE A 103 3.62 -3.54 -6.39
CA PHE A 103 4.60 -4.59 -6.62
C PHE A 103 5.39 -4.79 -5.33
N LEU A 104 5.15 -5.92 -4.69
CA LEU A 104 5.73 -6.29 -3.39
C LEU A 104 6.81 -7.35 -3.58
N VAL A 105 7.99 -7.13 -3.02
CA VAL A 105 9.06 -8.12 -2.87
C VAL A 105 9.02 -8.63 -1.43
N LEU A 106 8.91 -9.94 -1.26
CA LEU A 106 8.74 -10.61 0.03
C LEU A 106 10.01 -11.37 0.47
N ASP A 107 10.20 -11.51 1.78
CA ASP A 107 11.19 -12.43 2.36
C ASP A 107 10.64 -13.87 2.42
N THR A 108 11.43 -14.79 3.01
CA THR A 108 11.05 -16.20 3.16
C THR A 108 9.86 -16.42 4.09
N ASP A 109 9.56 -15.46 4.97
CA ASP A 109 8.44 -15.49 5.91
C ASP A 109 7.18 -14.84 5.32
N GLY A 110 7.25 -14.34 4.08
CA GLY A 110 6.16 -13.67 3.38
C GLY A 110 5.94 -12.22 3.83
N ARG A 111 6.95 -11.59 4.45
CA ARG A 111 6.92 -10.17 4.83
C ARG A 111 7.54 -9.30 3.75
N ILE A 112 6.99 -8.12 3.58
CA ILE A 112 7.39 -7.15 2.57
C ILE A 112 8.77 -6.59 2.93
N VAL A 113 9.74 -6.87 2.06
CA VAL A 113 11.07 -6.27 2.05
C VAL A 113 11.03 -4.95 1.31
N THR A 114 10.39 -4.94 0.14
CA THR A 114 10.26 -3.75 -0.71
C THR A 114 8.86 -3.65 -1.29
N ASP A 115 8.28 -2.46 -1.24
CA ASP A 115 6.96 -2.12 -1.74
C ASP A 115 7.08 -1.00 -2.79
N TYR A 116 6.72 -1.29 -4.04
CA TYR A 116 6.69 -0.30 -5.11
C TYR A 116 5.25 -0.01 -5.53
N GLN A 117 4.82 1.23 -5.27
CA GLN A 117 3.53 1.73 -5.67
C GLN A 117 3.63 2.55 -6.96
N PHE A 118 2.88 2.12 -7.97
CA PHE A 118 2.69 2.86 -9.21
C PHE A 118 1.30 3.49 -9.22
N VAL A 119 1.24 4.79 -9.55
CA VAL A 119 -0.01 5.54 -9.72
C VAL A 119 -0.07 6.08 -11.15
N PRO A 120 -0.57 5.29 -12.13
CA PRO A 120 -0.62 5.71 -13.52
C PRO A 120 -1.35 7.05 -13.69
N GLY A 121 -0.80 7.95 -14.50
CA GLY A 121 -1.36 9.28 -14.74
C GLY A 121 -0.92 10.37 -13.76
N GLN A 122 -0.19 10.04 -12.69
CA GLN A 122 0.59 11.04 -11.96
C GLN A 122 1.92 11.28 -12.69
N ALA A 123 2.14 12.51 -13.17
CA ALA A 123 3.39 12.88 -13.81
C ALA A 123 4.56 12.72 -12.81
N GLN A 124 5.54 11.89 -13.16
CA GLN A 124 6.78 11.74 -12.39
C GLN A 124 7.80 12.74 -12.92
N PRO A 125 8.45 13.56 -12.07
CA PRO A 125 9.55 14.39 -12.53
C PRO A 125 10.65 13.46 -13.05
N LEU A 126 11.00 13.59 -14.34
CA LEU A 126 12.13 12.88 -14.91
C LEU A 126 13.41 13.43 -14.29
N THR A 127 13.97 12.75 -13.29
CA THR A 127 15.37 12.95 -12.91
C THR A 127 16.23 12.29 -13.97
N ARG A 128 16.75 13.09 -14.92
CA ARG A 128 17.86 12.67 -15.78
C ARG A 128 19.10 12.53 -14.90
N GLY A 129 19.67 11.32 -14.87
CA GLY A 129 21.05 11.08 -14.44
C GLY A 129 22.06 11.61 -15.46
#